data_AF-A0A7S3UTX8-F1
#
_entry.id   AF-A0A7S3UTX8-F1
#
_cell.length_a   1.000
_cell.length_b   1.000
_cell.length_c   1.000
_cell.angle_alpha   90.00
_cell.angle_beta   90.00
_cell.angle_gamma   90.00
#
_symmetry.space_group_name_H-M   'P 1'
#
loop_
_entity.id
_entity.type
_entity.pdbx_description
1 polymer ?
#
loop_
_entity_poly.entity_id
_entity_poly.type
_entity_poly.pdbx_seq_one_letter_code
_entity_poly.pdbx_strand_id
1 'polypeptide(L)'
;DSEKVAATVFEVARERAPAIVFLDEVDAVLSARGGEDAAGKDEASRRLKAELLRQMDGVESALQPDKSVVVMAASNFPWDLDEAFRRRLEKRIYIPLPDRAARL
;
A
#
# COMPACT_ATOMS: atom_id res chain seq x y z
N ASP A 1 15.49 -8.53 -2.97
CA ASP A 1 15.83 -7.10 -3.02
C ASP A 1 14.65 -6.16 -2.82
N SER A 2 13.51 -6.36 -3.50
CA SER A 2 12.31 -5.52 -3.32
C SER A 2 11.82 -5.42 -1.88
N GLU A 3 11.92 -6.49 -1.09
CA GLU A 3 11.58 -6.52 0.34
C GLU A 3 12.44 -5.53 1.15
N LYS A 4 13.76 -5.49 0.88
CA LYS A 4 14.69 -4.59 1.57
C LYS A 4 14.37 -3.13 1.24
N VAL A 5 14.05 -2.85 -0.02
CA VAL A 5 13.64 -1.51 -0.46
C VAL A 5 12.38 -1.07 0.29
N ALA A 6 11.36 -1.95 0.37
CA ALA A 6 10.15 -1.65 1.13
C ALA A 6 10.46 -1.36 2.61
N ALA A 7 11.26 -2.20 3.27
CA ALA A 7 11.67 -1.98 4.66
C ALA A 7 12.39 -0.63 4.85
N THR A 8 13.35 -0.31 3.98
CA THR A 8 14.11 0.94 4.04
C THR A 8 13.23 2.17 3.83
N VAL A 9 12.25 2.12 2.93
CA VAL A 9 11.32 3.25 2.72
C VAL A 9 10.53 3.56 3.99
N PHE A 10 10.01 2.54 4.67
CA PHE A 10 9.27 2.72 5.92
C PHE A 10 10.17 3.11 7.10
N GLU A 11 11.42 2.65 7.13
CA GLU A 11 12.42 3.12 8.09
C GLU A 11 12.71 4.61 7.93
N VAL A 12 13.02 5.06 6.71
CA VAL A 12 13.26 6.47 6.41
C VAL A 12 12.03 7.32 6.70
N ALA A 13 10.82 6.84 6.40
CA ALA A 13 9.58 7.53 6.72
C ALA A 13 9.40 7.72 8.23
N ARG A 14 9.73 6.71 9.04
CA ARG A 14 9.69 6.79 10.52
C ARG A 14 10.74 7.74 11.07
N GLU A 15 11.96 7.73 10.54
CA GLU A 15 13.02 8.65 10.95
C GLU A 15 12.71 10.11 10.59
N ARG A 16 12.04 10.32 9.45
CA ARG A 16 11.68 11.65 8.93
C ARG A 16 10.25 12.06 9.25
N ALA A 17 9.61 11.41 10.21
CA ALA A 17 8.25 11.75 10.60
C ALA A 17 8.13 13.24 10.99
N PRO A 18 7.05 13.95 10.59
CA PRO A 18 5.87 13.43 9.90
C PRO A 18 6.10 13.17 8.41
N ALA A 19 5.62 12.02 7.92
CA ALA A 19 5.84 11.58 6.53
C ALA A 19 4.63 10.87 5.94
N ILE A 20 4.51 10.89 4.61
CA ILE A 20 3.51 10.14 3.86
C ILE A 20 4.22 9.11 3.00
N VAL A 21 3.83 7.84 3.11
CA VAL A 21 4.23 6.77 2.18
C VAL A 21 3.08 6.57 1.20
N PHE A 22 3.31 6.93 -0.06
CA PHE A 22 2.33 6.78 -1.14
C PHE A 22 2.66 5.55 -1.99
N LEU A 23 1.70 4.64 -2.10
CA LEU A 23 1.77 3.43 -2.92
C LEU A 23 0.83 3.60 -4.11
N ASP A 24 1.38 3.78 -5.30
CA ASP A 24 0.57 3.87 -6.53
C ASP A 24 0.40 2.49 -7.18
N GLU A 25 -0.67 2.34 -7.97
CA GLU A 25 -1.00 1.11 -8.70
C GLU A 25 -0.88 -0.16 -7.86
N VAL A 26 -1.41 -0.13 -6.63
CA VAL A 26 -1.17 -1.22 -5.68
C VAL A 26 -1.78 -2.56 -6.15
N ASP A 27 -2.75 -2.53 -7.05
CA ASP A 27 -3.30 -3.74 -7.67
C ASP A 27 -2.27 -4.54 -8.49
N ALA A 28 -1.21 -3.91 -9.00
CA ALA A 28 -0.13 -4.61 -9.72
C ALA A 28 0.64 -5.58 -8.81
N VAL A 29 0.68 -5.29 -7.50
CA VAL A 29 1.47 -6.06 -6.52
C VAL A 29 0.58 -6.77 -5.50
N LEU A 30 -0.59 -6.23 -5.17
CA LEU A 30 -1.44 -6.63 -4.04
C LEU A 30 -2.71 -7.38 -4.44
N SER A 31 -2.88 -7.74 -5.72
CA SER A 31 -4.06 -8.48 -6.19
C SER A 31 -4.18 -9.87 -5.53
N ALA A 32 -5.42 -10.28 -5.24
CA ALA A 32 -5.77 -11.59 -4.66
C ALA A 32 -5.67 -12.73 -5.68
N ARG A 33 -5.83 -12.41 -6.97
CA ARG A 33 -5.66 -13.33 -8.09
C ARG A 33 -4.27 -13.13 -8.69
N GLY A 34 -3.33 -14.02 -8.36
CA GLY A 34 -2.21 -14.24 -9.26
C GLY A 34 -2.79 -14.71 -10.59
N GLY A 35 -2.51 -14.01 -11.69
CA GLY A 35 -2.93 -14.46 -13.02
C GLY A 35 -2.53 -15.93 -13.22
N GLU A 36 -3.36 -16.69 -13.94
CA GLU A 36 -3.29 -18.16 -14.09
C GLU A 36 -1.93 -18.69 -14.63
N ASP A 37 -1.00 -17.82 -15.03
CA ASP A 37 0.35 -18.13 -15.50
C ASP A 37 1.47 -18.05 -14.42
N ALA A 38 1.14 -17.88 -13.14
CA ALA A 38 2.08 -17.41 -12.12
C ALA A 38 2.68 -18.47 -11.16
N ALA A 39 2.72 -19.76 -11.51
CA ALA A 39 3.22 -20.83 -10.63
C ALA A 39 4.68 -20.66 -10.14
N GLY A 40 5.48 -19.76 -10.76
CA GLY A 40 6.83 -19.39 -10.31
C GLY A 40 7.04 -17.92 -9.91
N LYS A 41 6.07 -17.03 -10.17
CA LYS A 41 6.14 -15.58 -9.81
C LYS A 41 5.58 -15.30 -8.40
N ASP A 42 4.90 -16.27 -7.83
CA ASP A 42 4.09 -16.10 -6.62
C ASP A 42 4.94 -15.86 -5.36
N GLU A 43 6.13 -16.45 -5.24
CA GLU A 43 6.89 -16.41 -3.98
C GLU A 43 7.50 -15.04 -3.68
N ALA A 44 8.14 -14.39 -4.66
CA ALA A 44 8.73 -13.07 -4.47
C ALA A 44 7.66 -11.99 -4.23
N SER A 45 6.54 -12.06 -4.96
CA SER A 45 5.39 -11.18 -4.75
C SER A 45 4.77 -11.41 -3.37
N ARG A 46 4.60 -12.68 -2.96
CA ARG A 46 4.07 -13.03 -1.64
C ARG A 46 4.96 -12.54 -0.50
N ARG A 47 6.28 -12.63 -0.64
CA ARG A 47 7.21 -12.10 0.37
C ARG A 47 7.17 -10.58 0.44
N LEU A 48 7.07 -9.89 -0.70
CA LEU A 48 6.88 -8.43 -0.74
C LEU A 48 5.54 -8.01 -0.11
N LYS A 49 4.44 -8.72 -0.40
CA LYS A 49 3.14 -8.51 0.24
C LYS A 49 3.25 -8.65 1.77
N ALA A 50 3.90 -9.71 2.24
CA ALA A 50 4.11 -9.94 3.66
C ALA A 50 4.98 -8.86 4.32
N GLU A 51 6.01 -8.37 3.61
CA GLU A 51 6.84 -7.24 4.06
C GLU A 51 6.02 -5.97 4.23
N LEU A 52 5.26 -5.58 3.20
CA LEU A 52 4.43 -4.38 3.23
C LEU A 52 3.40 -4.43 4.36
N LEU A 53 2.72 -5.57 4.55
CA LEU A 53 1.78 -5.75 5.67
C LEU A 53 2.45 -5.54 7.02
N ARG A 54 3.65 -6.12 7.21
CA ARG A 54 4.39 -5.98 8.47
C ARG A 54 4.82 -4.53 8.72
N GLN A 55 5.23 -3.82 7.67
CA GLN A 55 5.59 -2.40 7.79
C GLN A 55 4.38 -1.52 8.12
N MET A 56 3.21 -1.79 7.50
CA MET A 56 1.96 -1.09 7.80
C MET A 56 1.51 -1.30 9.25
N ASP A 57 1.57 -2.54 9.75
CA ASP A 57 1.25 -2.85 11.16
C ASP A 57 2.21 -2.11 12.13
N GLY A 58 3.46 -1.87 11.73
CA GLY A 58 4.44 -1.12 12.52
C GLY A 58 4.18 0.40 12.59
N VAL A 59 3.47 0.97 11.61
CA VAL A 59 3.13 2.41 11.58
C VAL A 59 1.99 2.72 12.54
N GLU A 60 1.00 1.83 12.69
CA GLU A 60 -0.13 2.01 13.61
C GLU A 60 0.29 2.04 15.09
N SER A 61 1.45 1.47 15.44
CA SER A 61 1.95 1.46 16.82
C SER A 61 2.63 2.78 17.23
N ALA A 62 3.05 3.61 16.27
CA ALA A 62 3.85 4.81 16.51
C ALA A 62 3.00 6.09 16.70
N LEU A 63 1.76 5.97 17.19
CA LEU A 63 0.81 7.07 17.38
C LEU A 63 1.26 8.08 18.46
N GLN A 64 2.33 8.81 18.18
CA GLN A 64 2.61 10.11 18.78
C GLN A 64 2.01 11.18 17.85
N PRO A 65 1.24 12.16 18.37
CA PRO A 65 0.52 13.14 17.54
C PRO A 65 1.39 13.97 16.59
N ASP A 66 2.68 14.09 16.90
CA ASP A 66 3.68 14.93 16.23
C ASP A 66 4.65 14.14 15.33
N LYS A 67 4.63 12.80 15.39
CA LYS A 67 5.54 11.91 14.63
C LYS A 67 4.81 10.78 13.93
N SER A 68 3.70 11.10 13.26
CA SER A 68 2.90 10.12 12.52
C SER A 68 3.44 9.87 11.12
N VAL A 69 3.46 8.60 10.69
CA VAL A 69 3.57 8.22 9.29
C VAL A 69 2.18 7.86 8.78
N VAL A 70 1.79 8.39 7.62
CA VAL A 70 0.52 8.04 6.97
C VAL A 70 0.81 7.21 5.74
N VAL A 71 0.14 6.06 5.62
CA VAL A 71 0.20 5.23 4.41
C VAL A 71 -1.01 5.55 3.55
N MET A 72 -0.77 5.89 2.29
CA MET A 72 -1.81 6.15 1.29
C MET A 72 -1.57 5.24 0.08
N ALA A 73 -2.64 4.67 -0.45
CA ALA A 73 -2.58 3.75 -1.58
C ALA A 73 -3.60 4.13 -2.67
N ALA A 74 -3.22 3.98 -3.93
CA ALA A 74 -4.08 4.16 -5.09
C ALA A 74 -4.24 2.85 -5.86
N SER A 75 -5.46 2.56 -6.30
CA SER A 75 -5.79 1.38 -7.09
C SER A 75 -6.96 1.64 -8.02
N ASN A 76 -6.90 1.05 -9.22
CA ASN A 76 -7.99 1.04 -10.18
C ASN A 76 -8.97 -0.12 -9.96
N PHE A 77 -8.52 -1.18 -9.27
CA PHE A 77 -9.26 -2.41 -9.04
C PHE A 77 -9.38 -2.73 -7.54
N PRO A 78 -10.04 -1.87 -6.74
CA PRO A 78 -10.06 -2.02 -5.27
C PRO A 78 -10.74 -3.30 -4.77
N TRP A 79 -11.58 -3.95 -5.60
CA TRP A 79 -12.22 -5.23 -5.29
C TRP A 79 -11.27 -6.42 -5.44
N ASP A 80 -10.22 -6.29 -6.25
CA ASP A 80 -9.23 -7.35 -6.47
C ASP A 80 -8.12 -7.34 -5.40
N LEU A 81 -8.14 -6.37 -4.49
CA LEU A 81 -7.15 -6.23 -3.43
C LEU A 81 -7.29 -7.35 -2.38
N ASP A 82 -6.16 -7.94 -1.97
CA ASP A 82 -6.12 -8.93 -0.90
C ASP A 82 -6.79 -8.44 0.39
N GLU A 83 -7.47 -9.34 1.09
CA GLU A 83 -8.24 -9.03 2.29
C GLU A 83 -7.39 -8.42 3.40
N ALA A 84 -6.14 -8.87 3.57
CA ALA A 84 -5.26 -8.36 4.61
C ALA A 84 -4.98 -6.86 4.42
N PHE A 85 -4.73 -6.42 3.19
CA PHE A 85 -4.53 -5.01 2.85
C PHE A 85 -5.82 -4.19 2.94
N ARG A 86 -6.95 -4.75 2.49
CA ARG A 86 -8.26 -4.09 2.65
C ARG A 86 -8.58 -3.79 4.12
N ARG A 87 -8.10 -4.61 5.06
CA ARG A 87 -8.28 -4.39 6.50
C ARG A 87 -7.42 -3.27 7.07
N ARG A 88 -6.17 -3.08 6.59
CA ARG A 88 -5.29 -1.98 7.04
C ARG A 88 -5.61 -0.65 6.35
N LEU A 89 -6.11 -0.70 5.12
CA LEU A 89 -6.60 0.47 4.39
C LEU A 89 -8.06 0.75 4.76
N GLU A 90 -8.26 1.18 6.01
CA GLU A 90 -9.58 1.43 6.59
C GLU A 90 -10.34 2.56 5.89
N LYS A 91 -9.65 3.67 5.61
CA LYS A 91 -10.23 4.85 4.96
C LYS A 91 -10.14 4.68 3.45
N ARG A 92 -11.29 4.73 2.79
CA ARG A 92 -11.41 4.55 1.34
C ARG A 92 -12.14 5.74 0.74
N ILE A 93 -11.50 6.38 -0.24
CA ILE A 93 -12.04 7.55 -0.93
C ILE A 93 -12.22 7.15 -2.39
N TYR A 94 -13.45 7.26 -2.88
CA TYR A 94 -13.74 7.06 -4.30
C TYR A 94 -13.42 8.33 -5.07
N ILE A 95 -12.58 8.19 -6.10
CA ILE A 95 -12.24 9.27 -7.03
C ILE A 95 -13.04 9.04 -8.32
N PRO A 96 -14.13 9.79 -8.55
CA PRO A 96 -14.90 9.68 -9.78
C PRO A 96 -14.15 10.30 -10.96
N LEU A 97 -14.63 10.01 -12.16
CA LEU A 97 -14.26 10.77 -13.35
C LEU A 97 -14.57 12.27 -13.13
N PRO A 98 -13.75 13.18 -13.67
CA PRO A 98 -13.96 14.61 -13.48
C PRO A 98 -15.30 15.03 -14.11
N ASP A 99 -16.04 15.90 -13.42
CA ASP A 99 -17.28 16.47 -13.92
C ASP A 99 -17.02 17.59 -14.95
N ARG A 100 -18.07 18.25 -15.47
CA ARG A 100 -17.88 19.33 -16.46
C ARG A 100 -17.12 20.52 -15.88
N ALA A 101 -17.29 20.85 -14.60
CA ALA A 101 -16.62 21.99 -13.98
C ALA A 101 -15.13 21.70 -13.73
N ALA A 102 -14.79 20.48 -13.32
CA ALA A 102 -13.40 20.02 -13.14
C ALA A 102 -12.63 19.87 -14.45
N ARG A 103 -13.31 19.82 -15.60
CA ARG A 103 -12.71 19.77 -16.95
C ARG A 103 -12.58 21.14 -17.62
N LEU A 104 -13.11 22.21 -17.03
CA LEU A 104 -13.04 23.58 -17.55
C LEU A 104 -11.92 24.35 -16.85
#